data_AF-A0A011MN59-F1
#
_entry.id   AF-A0A011MN59-F1
#
_cell.length_a   1.000
_cell.length_b   1.000
_cell.length_c   1.000
_cell.angle_alpha   90.00
_cell.angle_beta   90.00
_cell.angle_gamma   90.00
#
_symmetry.space_group_name_H-M   'P 1'
#
loop_
_entity.id
_entity.type
_entity.pdbx_description
1 polymer ?
#
loop_
_entity_poly.entity_id
_entity_poly.type
_entity_poly.pdbx_seq_one_letter_code
_entity_poly.pdbx_strand_id
1 'polypeptide(L)'
;MSLSHFAKSSLAAASVAVLGLIGASAHAALPPLVAPACGSGDISGATFIGCAGYYQGNLISNNPQDLADVGLILTSLGLPGTGGTWLEKLSPLSGSSSINFSTPLNGITYLGIHRGGGGTGENGTAFYKIDAGVGTNLDVVTYNLTASSNAALYATAPVPEPEAYGMLMAGLGLVGWMARRRQQL
;
A
#
# COMPACT_ATOMS: atom_id res chain seq x y z
N MET A 1 10.22 -53.19 73.27
CA MET A 1 11.04 -53.79 72.19
C MET A 1 11.04 -52.79 71.04
N SER A 2 11.93 -51.81 71.08
CA SER A 2 13.20 -51.78 70.33
C SER A 2 13.01 -51.98 68.83
N LEU A 3 13.16 -50.90 68.05
CA LEU A 3 14.13 -50.81 66.95
C LEU A 3 13.97 -49.46 66.23
N SER A 4 14.94 -48.58 66.47
CA SER A 4 15.24 -47.38 65.68
C SER A 4 15.77 -47.76 64.30
N HIS A 5 15.37 -47.04 63.24
CA HIS A 5 16.10 -46.97 61.97
C HIS A 5 16.15 -45.52 61.45
N PHE A 6 17.39 -45.07 61.24
CA PHE A 6 17.78 -43.84 60.55
C PHE A 6 17.36 -43.88 59.08
N ALA A 7 16.95 -42.72 58.50
CA ALA A 7 17.36 -42.29 57.15
C ALA A 7 16.72 -40.93 56.80
N LYS A 8 17.53 -39.87 56.66
CA LYS A 8 18.01 -39.28 55.39
C LYS A 8 17.15 -38.10 54.92
N SER A 9 17.70 -36.92 55.19
CA SER A 9 17.36 -35.62 54.65
C SER A 9 17.56 -35.59 53.13
N SER A 10 16.54 -35.16 52.38
CA SER A 10 16.65 -34.83 50.96
C SER A 10 16.01 -33.47 50.74
N LEU A 11 16.85 -32.45 50.56
CA LEU A 11 16.47 -31.14 50.04
C LEU A 11 15.93 -31.33 48.61
N ALA A 12 14.66 -31.06 48.37
CA ALA A 12 14.10 -30.94 47.03
C ALA A 12 14.17 -29.47 46.60
N ALA A 13 15.06 -29.17 45.65
CA ALA A 13 15.11 -27.89 44.97
C ALA A 13 13.91 -27.76 44.02
N ALA A 14 13.03 -26.81 44.28
CA ALA A 14 11.92 -26.46 43.40
C ALA A 14 12.41 -25.46 42.34
N SER A 15 12.68 -25.93 41.13
CA SER A 15 12.89 -25.08 39.96
C SER A 15 11.54 -24.57 39.46
N VAL A 16 11.25 -23.29 39.71
CA VAL A 16 10.11 -22.58 39.09
C VAL A 16 10.52 -22.23 37.66
N ALA A 17 10.07 -23.03 36.69
CA ALA A 17 10.16 -22.71 35.28
C ALA A 17 9.07 -21.70 34.92
N VAL A 18 9.45 -20.42 34.77
CA VAL A 18 8.59 -19.40 34.17
C VAL A 18 8.55 -19.67 32.66
N LEU A 19 7.52 -20.37 32.19
CA LEU A 19 7.23 -20.49 30.77
C LEU A 19 6.58 -19.18 30.30
N GLY A 20 7.39 -18.29 29.73
CA GLY A 20 6.89 -17.15 28.98
C GLY A 20 6.23 -17.65 27.69
N LEU A 21 4.90 -17.67 27.64
CA LEU A 21 4.16 -17.76 26.38
C LEU A 21 4.32 -16.41 25.64
N ILE A 22 5.41 -16.28 24.89
CA ILE A 22 5.44 -15.38 23.74
C ILE A 22 4.53 -16.01 22.67
N GLY A 23 3.26 -15.62 22.69
CA GLY A 23 2.32 -15.95 21.62
C GLY A 23 2.83 -15.32 20.33
N ALA A 24 3.38 -16.14 19.43
CA ALA A 24 3.57 -15.75 18.06
C ALA A 24 2.17 -15.59 17.43
N SER A 25 1.77 -14.36 17.14
CA SER A 25 0.58 -14.09 16.32
C SER A 25 0.82 -14.78 14.98
N ALA A 26 0.07 -15.86 14.70
CA ALA A 26 0.06 -16.49 13.39
C ALA A 26 -0.56 -15.48 12.41
N HIS A 27 0.29 -14.74 11.70
CA HIS A 27 -0.17 -13.95 10.56
C HIS A 27 -0.53 -14.96 9.47
N ALA A 28 -1.77 -14.91 8.97
CA ALA A 28 -2.16 -15.69 7.82
C ALA A 28 -1.20 -15.38 6.66
N ALA A 29 -0.77 -16.42 5.94
CA ALA A 29 0.06 -16.23 4.75
C ALA A 29 -0.73 -15.40 3.73
N LEU A 30 -0.02 -14.54 2.99
CA LEU A 30 -0.63 -13.75 1.90
C LEU A 30 -1.38 -14.67 0.92
N PRO A 31 -2.44 -14.18 0.26
CA PRO A 31 -3.11 -14.92 -0.79
C PRO A 31 -2.10 -15.41 -1.84
N PRO A 32 -2.31 -16.60 -2.44
CA PRO A 32 -1.35 -17.14 -3.38
C PRO A 32 -1.28 -16.28 -4.65
N LEU A 33 -0.09 -16.22 -5.25
CA LEU A 33 0.09 -15.58 -6.54
C LEU A 33 -0.52 -16.44 -7.66
N VAL A 34 -1.19 -15.79 -8.60
CA VAL A 34 -1.75 -16.36 -9.83
C VAL A 34 -1.00 -15.84 -11.05
N ALA A 35 -0.97 -16.62 -12.11
CA ALA A 35 -0.40 -16.29 -13.40
C ALA A 35 -1.38 -15.49 -14.30
N PRO A 36 -0.86 -14.73 -15.28
CA PRO A 36 0.56 -14.39 -15.48
C PRO A 36 1.07 -13.45 -14.38
N ALA A 37 2.38 -13.41 -14.15
CA ALA A 37 2.97 -12.37 -13.30
C ALA A 37 2.73 -10.99 -13.95
N CYS A 38 2.45 -9.99 -13.14
CA CYS A 38 2.34 -8.61 -13.63
C CYS A 38 3.71 -8.05 -14.03
N GLY A 39 3.72 -7.07 -14.93
CA GLY A 39 4.96 -6.49 -15.44
C GLY A 39 4.79 -5.15 -16.13
N SER A 40 5.89 -4.67 -16.71
CA SER A 40 5.98 -3.36 -17.36
C SER A 40 5.08 -3.20 -18.58
N GLY A 41 4.64 -4.31 -19.19
CA GLY A 41 3.70 -4.30 -20.31
C GLY A 41 2.24 -4.05 -19.91
N ASP A 42 1.90 -4.17 -18.62
CA ASP A 42 0.50 -4.12 -18.16
C ASP A 42 -0.05 -2.69 -18.13
N ILE A 43 0.82 -1.70 -17.97
CA ILE A 43 0.46 -0.31 -17.73
C ILE A 43 1.14 0.60 -18.77
N SER A 44 0.38 1.51 -19.35
CA SER A 44 0.89 2.60 -20.20
C SER A 44 0.24 3.94 -19.83
N GLY A 45 0.83 5.04 -20.31
CA GLY A 45 0.46 6.41 -19.91
C GLY A 45 1.22 6.92 -18.67
N ALA A 46 1.90 6.03 -17.95
CA ALA A 46 2.82 6.35 -16.86
C ALA A 46 4.09 5.47 -16.95
N THR A 47 5.15 5.86 -16.25
CA THR A 47 6.40 5.08 -16.22
C THR A 47 6.26 3.94 -15.21
N PHE A 48 6.42 2.70 -15.65
CA PHE A 48 6.41 1.54 -14.76
C PHE A 48 7.65 1.52 -13.84
N ILE A 49 7.46 1.26 -12.55
CA ILE A 49 8.56 1.08 -11.59
C ILE A 49 8.60 -0.35 -11.05
N GLY A 50 7.45 -0.91 -10.68
CA GLY A 50 7.40 -2.26 -10.11
C GLY A 50 5.98 -2.78 -9.93
N CYS A 51 5.87 -4.08 -9.69
CA CYS A 51 4.60 -4.73 -9.38
C CYS A 51 4.81 -5.92 -8.43
N ALA A 52 3.83 -6.15 -7.53
CA ALA A 52 3.92 -7.18 -6.48
C ALA A 52 3.33 -8.55 -6.87
N GLY A 53 2.87 -8.73 -8.11
CA GLY A 53 2.23 -9.94 -8.61
C GLY A 53 0.69 -9.89 -8.56
N TYR A 54 0.03 -10.82 -9.25
CA TYR A 54 -1.42 -11.01 -9.11
C TYR A 54 -1.70 -11.94 -7.95
N TYR A 55 -2.36 -11.44 -6.91
CA TYR A 55 -2.80 -12.24 -5.77
C TYR A 55 -4.20 -12.79 -6.04
N GLN A 56 -4.44 -14.05 -5.67
CA GLN A 56 -5.71 -14.73 -5.94
C GLN A 56 -6.89 -13.97 -5.35
N GLY A 57 -7.94 -13.79 -6.16
CA GLY A 57 -9.18 -13.14 -5.75
C GLY A 57 -9.15 -11.63 -5.88
N ASN A 58 -10.20 -11.00 -5.35
CA ASN A 58 -10.37 -9.55 -5.38
C ASN A 58 -9.97 -8.93 -4.05
N LEU A 59 -8.73 -8.50 -3.93
CA LEU A 59 -8.23 -7.86 -2.71
C LEU A 59 -8.63 -6.38 -2.59
N ILE A 60 -9.28 -5.80 -3.60
CA ILE A 60 -9.77 -4.42 -3.57
C ILE A 60 -11.15 -4.41 -2.91
N SER A 61 -11.19 -4.74 -1.63
CA SER A 61 -12.41 -5.00 -0.86
C SER A 61 -12.32 -4.41 0.55
N ASN A 62 -13.47 -4.21 1.20
CA ASN A 62 -13.53 -3.74 2.59
C ASN A 62 -13.38 -4.88 3.62
N ASN A 63 -13.01 -6.08 3.17
CA ASN A 63 -12.75 -7.19 4.08
C ASN A 63 -11.49 -6.89 4.92
N PRO A 64 -11.54 -7.00 6.26
CA PRO A 64 -10.39 -6.72 7.12
C PRO A 64 -9.13 -7.53 6.77
N GLN A 65 -9.29 -8.77 6.33
CA GLN A 65 -8.18 -9.61 5.91
C GLN A 65 -7.55 -9.08 4.62
N ASP A 66 -8.37 -8.73 3.62
CA ASP A 66 -7.87 -8.16 2.37
C ASP A 66 -7.12 -6.85 2.64
N LEU A 67 -7.64 -5.98 3.50
CA LEU A 67 -6.96 -4.74 3.89
C LEU A 67 -5.59 -5.00 4.55
N ALA A 68 -5.51 -6.00 5.44
CA ALA A 68 -4.25 -6.40 6.06
C ALA A 68 -3.25 -6.93 5.01
N ASP A 69 -3.71 -7.79 4.10
CA ASP A 69 -2.89 -8.37 3.04
C ASP A 69 -2.39 -7.28 2.08
N VAL A 70 -3.27 -6.38 1.64
CA VAL A 70 -2.89 -5.22 0.81
C VAL A 70 -1.87 -4.34 1.52
N GLY A 71 -2.02 -4.10 2.82
CA GLY A 71 -1.04 -3.34 3.60
C GLY A 71 0.36 -3.96 3.56
N LEU A 72 0.45 -5.29 3.68
CA LEU A 72 1.73 -6.01 3.58
C LEU A 72 2.30 -5.99 2.15
N ILE A 73 1.44 -6.17 1.14
CA ILE A 73 1.82 -6.16 -0.27
C ILE A 73 2.35 -4.77 -0.66
N LEU A 74 1.66 -3.69 -0.31
CA LEU A 74 2.10 -2.32 -0.57
C LEU A 74 3.39 -1.99 0.18
N THR A 75 3.58 -2.52 1.38
CA THR A 75 4.84 -2.40 2.12
C THR A 75 6.00 -3.01 1.34
N SER A 76 5.80 -4.17 0.68
CA SER A 76 6.84 -4.78 -0.18
C SER A 76 7.17 -3.96 -1.44
N LEU A 77 6.26 -3.07 -1.88
CA LEU A 77 6.50 -2.12 -2.98
C LEU A 77 7.13 -0.79 -2.50
N GLY A 78 7.33 -0.65 -1.18
CA GLY A 78 7.90 0.54 -0.55
C GLY A 78 6.87 1.57 -0.10
N LEU A 79 5.61 1.19 0.08
CA LEU A 79 4.56 2.04 0.67
C LEU A 79 4.07 1.44 2.00
N PRO A 80 4.74 1.72 3.12
CA PRO A 80 4.28 1.30 4.44
C PRO A 80 3.14 2.17 4.94
N GLY A 81 2.33 1.64 5.87
CA GLY A 81 1.45 2.45 6.73
C GLY A 81 0.07 2.80 6.16
N THR A 82 -0.31 2.30 4.98
CA THR A 82 -1.67 2.51 4.44
C THR A 82 -2.72 1.60 5.08
N GLY A 83 -2.33 0.48 5.68
CA GLY A 83 -3.29 -0.52 6.18
C GLY A 83 -4.24 -1.05 5.10
N GLY A 84 -3.85 -0.98 3.83
CA GLY A 84 -4.67 -1.36 2.68
C GLY A 84 -5.80 -0.40 2.35
N THR A 85 -5.90 0.76 3.00
CA THR A 85 -6.93 1.76 2.66
C THR A 85 -6.57 2.50 1.38
N TRP A 86 -7.54 2.69 0.49
CA TRP A 86 -7.38 3.44 -0.76
C TRP A 86 -7.87 4.89 -0.62
N LEU A 87 -7.27 5.78 -1.41
CA LEU A 87 -7.73 7.15 -1.64
C LEU A 87 -8.97 7.18 -2.52
N GLU A 88 -8.99 6.34 -3.55
CA GLU A 88 -10.08 6.25 -4.52
C GLU A 88 -10.24 4.81 -4.99
N LYS A 89 -11.48 4.38 -5.20
CA LYS A 89 -11.81 3.06 -5.75
C LYS A 89 -12.76 3.22 -6.94
N LEU A 90 -12.41 2.56 -8.03
CA LEU A 90 -13.22 2.46 -9.24
C LEU A 90 -13.86 1.07 -9.31
N SER A 91 -15.19 1.03 -9.35
CA SER A 91 -15.96 -0.21 -9.39
C SER A 91 -17.39 0.05 -9.87
N PRO A 92 -17.93 -0.73 -10.82
CA PRO A 92 -17.27 -1.75 -11.64
C PRO A 92 -16.49 -1.12 -12.81
N LEU A 93 -15.43 -1.78 -13.28
CA LEU A 93 -14.69 -1.38 -14.49
C LEU A 93 -15.16 -2.07 -15.78
N SER A 94 -15.90 -3.18 -15.67
CA SER A 94 -16.52 -3.89 -16.81
C SER A 94 -15.58 -4.18 -18.00
N GLY A 95 -14.31 -4.49 -17.72
CA GLY A 95 -13.28 -4.79 -18.72
C GLY A 95 -12.59 -3.56 -19.32
N SER A 96 -12.80 -2.36 -18.77
CA SER A 96 -12.16 -1.12 -19.25
C SER A 96 -10.64 -1.21 -19.21
N SER A 97 -9.99 -0.89 -20.34
CA SER A 97 -8.55 -0.64 -20.41
C SER A 97 -8.19 0.79 -20.00
N SER A 98 -9.16 1.68 -19.81
CA SER A 98 -8.94 3.06 -19.39
C SER A 98 -9.32 3.19 -17.91
N ILE A 99 -8.32 3.38 -17.05
CA ILE A 99 -8.48 3.52 -15.60
C ILE A 99 -8.42 5.01 -15.28
N ASN A 100 -9.60 5.64 -15.16
CA ASN A 100 -9.75 7.08 -14.96
C ASN A 100 -10.06 7.38 -13.49
N PHE A 101 -9.07 7.91 -12.76
CA PHE A 101 -9.22 8.37 -11.39
C PHE A 101 -9.64 9.84 -11.37
N SER A 102 -10.56 10.19 -10.47
CA SER A 102 -10.92 11.59 -10.21
C SER A 102 -9.80 12.33 -9.47
N THR A 103 -8.95 11.59 -8.77
CA THR A 103 -7.75 12.10 -8.10
C THR A 103 -6.60 12.22 -9.10
N PRO A 104 -6.05 13.42 -9.33
CA PRO A 104 -4.93 13.60 -10.25
C PRO A 104 -3.68 12.85 -9.78
N LEU A 105 -3.13 12.00 -10.65
CA LEU A 105 -1.94 11.22 -10.35
C LEU A 105 -0.69 12.05 -10.65
N ASN A 106 0.24 12.07 -9.70
CA ASN A 106 1.49 12.81 -9.79
C ASN A 106 2.61 12.04 -9.08
N GLY A 107 3.81 12.09 -9.65
CA GLY A 107 5.01 11.44 -9.13
C GLY A 107 4.80 9.95 -8.88
N ILE A 108 5.39 9.44 -7.79
CA ILE A 108 5.26 8.03 -7.40
C ILE A 108 3.82 7.74 -6.98
N THR A 109 3.18 6.86 -7.74
CA THR A 109 1.78 6.47 -7.55
C THR A 109 1.68 4.96 -7.37
N TYR A 110 0.82 4.54 -6.44
CA TYR A 110 0.53 3.15 -6.12
C TYR A 110 -0.93 2.84 -6.40
N LEU A 111 -1.18 1.84 -7.24
CA LEU A 111 -2.52 1.47 -7.65
C LEU A 111 -2.69 -0.05 -7.64
N GLY A 112 -3.90 -0.52 -7.37
CA GLY A 112 -4.28 -1.93 -7.52
C GLY A 112 -5.28 -2.08 -8.66
N ILE A 113 -5.18 -3.15 -9.44
CA ILE A 113 -6.15 -3.52 -10.47
C ILE A 113 -6.52 -4.98 -10.27
N HIS A 114 -7.81 -5.22 -10.11
CA HIS A 114 -8.40 -6.55 -10.08
C HIS A 114 -8.88 -6.95 -11.46
N ARG A 115 -8.52 -8.16 -11.88
CA ARG A 115 -9.06 -8.82 -13.07
C ARG A 115 -10.01 -9.94 -12.67
N GLY A 116 -11.20 -9.93 -13.26
CA GLY A 116 -12.10 -11.07 -13.20
C GLY A 116 -11.65 -12.15 -14.17
N GLY A 117 -11.97 -13.42 -13.88
CA GLY A 117 -11.56 -14.57 -14.69
C GLY A 117 -12.19 -14.68 -16.10
N GLY A 118 -12.79 -13.61 -16.62
CA GLY A 118 -13.46 -13.60 -17.93
C GLY A 118 -12.50 -13.29 -19.07
N GLY A 119 -12.06 -14.31 -19.81
CA GLY A 119 -11.19 -14.14 -20.97
C GLY A 119 -9.71 -14.34 -20.64
N THR A 120 -9.31 -15.61 -20.61
CA THR A 120 -7.93 -16.14 -20.50
C THR A 120 -7.08 -15.72 -19.27
N GLY A 121 -7.54 -14.81 -18.41
CA GLY A 121 -6.85 -14.41 -17.18
C GLY A 121 -7.37 -15.13 -15.93
N GLU A 122 -6.48 -15.45 -15.00
CA GLU A 122 -6.87 -15.94 -13.67
C GLU A 122 -7.50 -14.82 -12.84
N ASN A 123 -8.39 -15.18 -11.91
CA ASN A 123 -9.06 -14.25 -11.00
C ASN A 123 -8.05 -13.71 -9.97
N GLY A 124 -7.58 -12.47 -10.13
CA GLY A 124 -6.55 -11.93 -9.26
C GLY A 124 -6.38 -10.41 -9.26
N THR A 125 -5.75 -9.89 -8.22
CA THR A 125 -5.45 -8.47 -8.02
C THR A 125 -3.96 -8.21 -8.07
N ALA A 126 -3.52 -7.34 -8.99
CA ALA A 126 -2.15 -6.86 -9.06
C ALA A 126 -2.01 -5.47 -8.43
N PHE A 127 -0.85 -5.22 -7.83
CA PHE A 127 -0.49 -3.92 -7.23
C PHE A 127 0.75 -3.37 -7.92
N TYR A 128 0.60 -2.16 -8.46
CA TYR A 128 1.59 -1.49 -9.28
C TYR A 128 2.15 -0.28 -8.55
N LYS A 129 3.43 -0.04 -8.77
CA LYS A 129 4.13 1.20 -8.49
C LYS A 129 4.54 1.82 -9.82
N ILE A 130 4.11 3.04 -10.06
CA ILE A 130 4.37 3.81 -11.28
C ILE A 130 4.89 5.20 -10.94
N ASP A 131 5.51 5.88 -11.89
CA ASP A 131 5.73 7.32 -11.87
C ASP A 131 4.77 7.97 -12.88
N ALA A 132 3.77 8.69 -12.37
CA ALA A 132 2.80 9.45 -13.15
C ALA A 132 3.39 10.79 -13.67
N GLY A 133 4.63 11.13 -13.30
CA GLY A 133 5.28 12.39 -13.62
C GLY A 133 4.89 13.52 -12.67
N VAL A 134 5.77 14.51 -12.51
CA VAL A 134 5.51 15.66 -11.62
C VAL A 134 4.77 16.77 -12.39
N GLY A 135 3.60 17.17 -11.89
CA GLY A 135 2.80 18.26 -12.46
C GLY A 135 2.08 17.89 -13.76
N THR A 136 2.07 16.61 -14.14
CA THR A 136 1.33 16.09 -15.29
C THR A 136 -0.17 16.06 -15.02
N ASN A 137 -0.57 15.89 -13.75
CA ASN A 137 -1.97 15.70 -13.34
C ASN A 137 -2.64 14.62 -14.19
N LEU A 138 -2.02 13.44 -14.24
CA LEU A 138 -2.50 12.34 -15.04
C LEU A 138 -3.76 11.77 -14.39
N ASP A 139 -4.90 11.82 -15.07
CA ASP A 139 -6.14 11.23 -14.53
C ASP A 139 -6.35 9.79 -15.04
N VAL A 140 -5.78 9.46 -16.20
CA VAL A 140 -6.01 8.19 -16.89
C VAL A 140 -4.74 7.37 -17.03
N VAL A 141 -4.79 6.13 -16.55
CA VAL A 141 -3.77 5.10 -16.82
C VAL A 141 -4.37 4.05 -17.74
N THR A 142 -3.63 3.65 -18.77
CA THR A 142 -4.07 2.59 -19.68
C THR A 142 -3.60 1.24 -19.16
N TYR A 143 -4.56 0.35 -18.92
CA TYR A 143 -4.35 -1.05 -18.57
C TYR A 143 -4.41 -1.91 -19.83
N ASN A 144 -3.27 -2.50 -20.22
CA ASN A 144 -3.10 -3.23 -21.48
C ASN A 144 -3.59 -4.67 -21.43
N LEU A 145 -4.32 -5.04 -20.39
CA LEU A 145 -4.86 -6.37 -20.18
C LEU A 145 -6.38 -6.32 -20.15
N THR A 146 -7.00 -7.47 -20.39
CA THR A 146 -8.47 -7.61 -20.46
C THR A 146 -9.07 -7.88 -19.08
N ALA A 147 -10.39 -7.71 -18.98
CA ALA A 147 -11.19 -8.18 -17.84
C ALA A 147 -10.92 -7.48 -16.50
N SER A 148 -10.47 -6.22 -16.53
CA SER A 148 -10.46 -5.38 -15.34
C SER A 148 -11.88 -5.28 -14.75
N SER A 149 -11.98 -5.32 -13.42
CA SER A 149 -13.28 -5.28 -12.73
C SER A 149 -13.28 -4.30 -11.57
N ASN A 150 -12.15 -4.11 -10.90
CA ASN A 150 -11.95 -3.06 -9.91
C ASN A 150 -10.57 -2.42 -10.07
N ALA A 151 -10.45 -1.15 -9.72
CA ALA A 151 -9.16 -0.52 -9.49
C ALA A 151 -9.22 0.32 -8.21
N ALA A 152 -8.07 0.53 -7.58
CA ALA A 152 -7.93 1.41 -6.44
C ALA A 152 -6.62 2.19 -6.51
N LEU A 153 -6.68 3.45 -6.09
CA LEU A 153 -5.54 4.32 -5.88
C LEU A 153 -5.19 4.31 -4.40
N TYR A 154 -3.96 3.94 -4.05
CA TYR A 154 -3.52 3.84 -2.65
C TYR A 154 -2.68 5.03 -2.21
N ALA A 155 -1.88 5.58 -3.11
CA ALA A 155 -1.09 6.77 -2.86
C ALA A 155 -0.68 7.42 -4.18
N THR A 156 -0.53 8.74 -4.17
CA THR A 156 0.03 9.57 -5.24
C THR A 156 0.72 10.76 -4.58
N ALA A 157 1.69 11.39 -5.26
CA ALA A 157 2.32 12.58 -4.72
C ALA A 157 1.28 13.70 -4.57
N PRO A 158 1.27 14.43 -3.43
CA PRO A 158 0.35 15.54 -3.25
C PRO A 158 0.65 16.66 -4.24
N VAL A 159 -0.41 17.23 -4.81
CA VAL A 159 -0.31 18.45 -5.63
C VAL A 159 -0.36 19.65 -4.68
N PRO A 160 0.63 20.55 -4.69
CA PRO A 160 0.56 21.76 -3.89
C PRO A 160 -0.66 22.58 -4.33
N GLU A 161 -1.51 22.93 -3.38
CA GLU A 161 -2.72 23.70 -3.68
C GLU A 161 -2.36 25.09 -4.22
N PRO A 162 -3.20 25.69 -5.08
CA PRO A 162 -2.96 27.04 -5.62
C PRO A 162 -2.70 28.08 -4.52
N GLU A 163 -3.33 27.88 -3.36
CA GLU A 163 -3.17 28.73 -2.19
C GLU A 163 -1.76 28.68 -1.61
N ALA A 164 -1.10 27.51 -1.63
CA ALA A 164 0.28 27.39 -1.15
C ALA A 164 1.25 28.21 -2.02
N TYR A 165 1.05 28.22 -3.34
CA TYR A 165 1.78 29.10 -4.25
C TYR A 165 1.41 30.57 -4.02
N GLY A 166 0.13 30.87 -3.80
CA GLY A 166 -0.34 32.21 -3.45
C GLY A 166 0.31 32.76 -2.18
N MET A 167 0.39 31.95 -1.12
CA MET A 167 1.01 32.31 0.16
C MET A 167 2.53 32.49 0.03
N LEU A 168 3.20 31.64 -0.75
CA LEU A 168 4.61 31.81 -1.07
C LEU A 168 4.85 33.15 -1.81
N MET A 169 4.07 33.42 -2.85
CA MET A 169 4.16 34.67 -3.62
C MET A 169 3.83 35.89 -2.76
N ALA A 170 2.82 35.80 -1.90
CA ALA A 170 2.45 36.86 -0.97
C ALA A 170 3.58 37.13 0.05
N GLY A 171 4.18 36.06 0.60
CA GLY A 171 5.34 36.17 1.49
C GLY A 171 6.54 36.83 0.80
N LEU A 172 6.87 36.40 -0.42
CA LEU A 172 7.95 37.00 -1.20
C LEU A 172 7.66 38.46 -1.58
N GLY A 173 6.42 38.78 -1.94
CA GLY A 173 5.98 40.14 -2.23
C GLY A 173 6.14 41.07 -1.02
N LEU A 174 5.77 40.59 0.16
CA LEU A 174 5.91 41.34 1.42
C LEU A 174 7.39 41.58 1.78
N VAL A 175 8.24 40.56 1.66
CA VAL A 175 9.70 40.69 1.88
C VAL A 175 10.31 41.69 0.91
N GLY A 176 9.97 41.61 -0.38
CA GLY A 176 10.44 42.55 -1.39
C GLY A 176 10.01 44.00 -1.11
N TRP A 177 8.76 44.19 -0.68
CA TRP A 177 8.25 45.51 -0.29
C TRP A 177 8.97 46.09 0.92
N MET A 178 9.20 45.29 1.96
CA MET A 178 9.95 45.71 3.14
C MET A 178 11.40 46.07 2.80
N ALA A 179 12.07 45.29 1.95
CA ALA A 179 13.43 45.57 1.49
C ALA A 179 13.51 46.92 0.74
N ARG A 180 12.55 47.21 -0.14
CA ARG A 180 12.46 48.50 -0.85
C ARG A 180 12.28 49.68 0.11
N ARG A 181 11.42 49.54 1.13
CA ARG A 181 11.21 50.62 2.12
C ARG A 181 12.46 50.94 2.92
N ARG A 182 13.28 49.93 3.24
CA ARG A 182 14.54 50.12 3.97
C ARG A 182 15.62 50.84 3.18
N GLN A 183 15.58 50.80 1.85
CA GLN A 183 16.53 51.52 0.99
C GLN A 183 16.18 53.00 0.79
N GLN A 184 14.94 53.38 1.12
CA GLN A 184 14.43 54.75 0.98
C GLN A 184 14.50 55.55 2.29
N LEU A 185 14.94 54.91 3.37
CA LEU A 185 15.23 55.50 4.69
C LEU A 185 16.75 55.52 4.88
#